data_AF-A0A7S1MBS2-F1
#
_entry.id   AF-A0A7S1MBS2-F1
#
_cell.length_a   1.000
_cell.length_b   1.000
_cell.length_c   1.000
_cell.angle_alpha   90.00
_cell.angle_beta   90.00
_cell.angle_gamma   90.00
#
_symmetry.space_group_name_H-M   'P 1'
#
loop_
_entity.id
_entity.type
_entity.pdbx_description
1 polymer ?
#
loop_
_entity_poly.entity_id
_entity_poly.type
_entity_poly.pdbx_seq_one_letter_code
_entity_poly.pdbx_strand_id
1 'polypeptide(L)'
;GRGAGAGDGAVAPRPLAYPDHAAEQLVDFAPDPVHGPKIVAEERAPGGAVRAEAGEAAEVPSFAGGIEEEEIYEDGSSYTGQLLEGRRHGRGAWTAPNESYQGEWRSDHRDGQGRQVWKDERARRVYEGQFKVGNFDGHGRMEWHTANGTMVYEGQYASDLKHGTGRYAWPDGRVYDGQWRYGQRWGRAHFTNSAGLRRESCWREDKLERWLPEGEGAGDEA
;
A
#
# COMPACT_ATOMS: atom_id res chain seq x y z
N GLY A 1 19.87 19.63 -37.58
CA GLY A 1 18.68 18.76 -37.60
C GLY A 1 19.12 17.32 -37.47
N ARG A 2 18.82 16.69 -36.34
CA ARG A 2 18.88 15.24 -36.18
C ARG A 2 17.57 14.85 -35.52
N GLY A 3 16.75 14.10 -36.26
CA GLY A 3 15.46 13.61 -35.81
C GLY A 3 15.68 12.55 -34.74
N ALA A 4 15.11 12.78 -33.56
CA ALA A 4 14.86 11.73 -32.60
C ALA A 4 13.61 10.97 -33.07
N GLY A 5 13.76 9.67 -33.28
CA GLY A 5 12.66 8.79 -33.60
C GLY A 5 11.67 8.78 -32.46
N ALA A 6 10.38 8.89 -32.81
CA ALA A 6 9.27 8.60 -31.93
C ALA A 6 9.41 7.15 -31.42
N GLY A 7 9.84 7.01 -30.17
CA GLY A 7 9.83 5.75 -29.43
C GLY A 7 8.56 5.71 -28.59
N ASP A 8 7.79 4.65 -28.78
CA ASP A 8 6.50 4.36 -28.19
C ASP A 8 6.30 4.95 -26.79
N GLY A 9 5.26 5.77 -26.67
CA GLY A 9 4.79 6.30 -25.40
C GLY A 9 4.70 5.16 -24.41
N ALA A 10 5.52 5.23 -23.35
CA ALA A 10 5.44 4.34 -22.23
C ALA A 10 3.98 4.27 -21.83
N VAL A 11 3.35 3.13 -22.08
CA VAL A 11 1.98 2.89 -21.66
C VAL A 11 2.06 2.96 -20.14
N ALA A 12 1.67 4.11 -19.59
CA ALA A 12 1.47 4.27 -18.16
C ALA A 12 0.69 3.04 -17.72
N PRO A 13 1.19 2.26 -16.74
CA PRO A 13 0.44 1.12 -16.25
C PRO A 13 -0.94 1.68 -15.91
N ARG A 14 -1.95 1.19 -16.63
CA ARG A 14 -3.33 1.63 -16.42
C ARG A 14 -3.54 1.61 -14.92
N PRO A 15 -4.03 2.71 -14.30
CA PRO A 15 -4.39 2.62 -12.90
C PRO A 15 -5.38 1.47 -12.85
N LEU A 16 -4.95 0.35 -12.25
CA LEU A 16 -5.88 -0.64 -11.78
C LEU A 16 -6.66 0.15 -10.75
N ALA A 17 -7.81 0.65 -11.21
CA ALA A 17 -8.93 0.95 -10.37
C ALA A 17 -9.21 -0.38 -9.66
N TYR A 18 -8.47 -0.64 -8.60
CA TYR A 18 -8.96 -1.48 -7.54
C TYR A 18 -10.17 -0.71 -7.06
N PRO A 19 -11.37 -1.19 -7.40
CA PRO A 19 -12.53 -0.60 -6.80
C PRO A 19 -12.39 -0.85 -5.30
N ASP A 20 -12.92 0.11 -4.57
CA ASP A 20 -13.07 0.14 -3.13
C ASP A 20 -13.97 -1.01 -2.64
N HIS A 21 -13.60 -2.27 -2.93
CA HIS A 21 -14.41 -3.45 -2.64
C HIS A 21 -13.96 -4.17 -1.36
N ALA A 22 -13.00 -3.63 -0.60
CA ALA A 22 -12.70 -4.11 0.75
C ALA A 22 -13.54 -3.40 1.84
N ALA A 23 -14.55 -2.62 1.45
CA ALA A 23 -15.54 -2.06 2.37
C ALA A 23 -16.69 -3.04 2.71
N GLU A 24 -16.77 -4.22 2.09
CA GLU A 24 -17.95 -5.08 2.26
C GLU A 24 -17.74 -6.27 3.21
N GLN A 25 -18.40 -6.13 4.37
CA GLN A 25 -18.88 -7.20 5.27
C GLN A 25 -17.80 -8.06 5.95
N LEU A 26 -17.09 -7.44 6.89
CA LEU A 26 -16.56 -8.18 8.04
C LEU A 26 -17.73 -8.46 8.99
N VAL A 27 -18.08 -9.74 9.15
CA VAL A 27 -19.01 -10.21 10.18
C VAL A 27 -18.44 -9.86 11.55
N ASP A 28 -18.98 -8.83 12.19
CA ASP A 28 -18.71 -8.54 13.59
C ASP A 28 -19.24 -9.69 14.44
N PHE A 29 -18.38 -10.26 15.27
CA PHE A 29 -18.83 -11.06 16.41
C PHE A 29 -19.29 -10.04 17.45
N ALA A 30 -20.60 -9.82 17.53
CA ALA A 30 -21.20 -8.90 18.48
C ALA A 30 -20.71 -9.22 19.91
N PRO A 31 -20.29 -8.21 20.70
CA PRO A 31 -20.19 -8.39 22.14
C PRO A 31 -21.61 -8.53 22.73
N ASP A 32 -21.77 -9.47 23.67
CA ASP A 32 -23.02 -9.66 24.43
C ASP A 32 -23.50 -8.32 25.03
N PRO A 33 -24.81 -8.01 24.98
CA PRO A 33 -25.32 -6.77 25.54
C PRO A 33 -25.38 -6.95 27.06
N VAL A 34 -24.80 -6.04 27.84
CA VAL A 34 -25.33 -5.59 29.14
C VAL A 34 -24.38 -4.55 29.80
N HIS A 35 -24.98 -3.37 30.07
CA HIS A 35 -24.52 -2.24 30.91
C HIS A 35 -23.43 -1.26 30.40
N GLY A 36 -23.89 -0.15 29.82
CA GLY A 36 -23.14 1.13 29.78
C GLY A 36 -23.13 1.87 31.13
N PRO A 37 -22.36 2.98 31.25
CA PRO A 37 -22.96 4.32 31.23
C PRO A 37 -22.10 5.38 30.48
N LYS A 38 -22.73 6.25 29.68
CA LYS A 38 -23.10 7.68 29.86
C LYS A 38 -22.00 8.76 29.63
N ILE A 39 -22.22 9.44 28.50
CA ILE A 39 -21.85 10.77 27.98
C ILE A 39 -21.49 11.87 29.01
N VAL A 40 -20.52 12.73 28.67
CA VAL A 40 -20.69 14.20 28.67
C VAL A 40 -19.85 14.82 27.54
N ALA A 41 -20.52 15.64 26.72
CA ALA A 41 -19.95 16.47 25.67
C ALA A 41 -19.80 17.91 26.17
N GLU A 42 -18.83 18.66 25.64
CA GLU A 42 -18.88 20.13 25.67
C GLU A 42 -18.33 20.73 24.36
N GLU A 43 -19.15 21.60 23.77
CA GLU A 43 -18.95 22.52 22.63
C GLU A 43 -18.17 23.77 23.16
N ARG A 44 -17.40 24.61 22.44
CA ARG A 44 -17.53 25.24 21.11
C ARG A 44 -16.26 26.08 20.80
N ALA A 45 -16.07 26.36 19.50
CA ALA A 45 -15.02 27.07 18.73
C ALA A 45 -14.79 28.58 19.06
N PRO A 46 -14.11 29.44 18.23
CA PRO A 46 -13.26 29.23 17.04
C PRO A 46 -11.96 30.11 16.99
N GLY A 47 -11.11 29.89 15.98
CA GLY A 47 -10.31 30.98 15.39
C GLY A 47 -8.82 30.70 15.18
N GLY A 48 -8.36 30.85 13.94
CA GLY A 48 -6.93 30.85 13.62
C GLY A 48 -6.66 30.45 12.18
N ALA A 49 -6.80 31.42 11.26
CA ALA A 49 -6.29 31.27 9.90
C ALA A 49 -4.77 31.12 9.96
N VAL A 50 -4.25 30.02 9.43
CA VAL A 50 -2.82 29.89 9.10
C VAL A 50 -2.70 29.42 7.66
N ARG A 51 -1.97 30.28 6.93
CA ARG A 51 -1.54 30.17 5.55
C ARG A 51 -0.73 28.87 5.42
N ALA A 52 -1.18 27.94 4.57
CA ALA A 52 -0.39 26.75 4.27
C ALA A 52 0.64 27.11 3.20
N GLU A 53 1.90 26.99 3.59
CA GLU A 53 3.09 27.26 2.79
C GLU A 53 3.27 26.17 1.73
N ALA A 54 3.92 26.53 0.63
CA ALA A 54 4.17 25.65 -0.50
C ALA A 54 4.94 24.41 -0.04
N GLY A 55 4.41 23.23 -0.38
CA GLY A 55 4.99 21.94 0.01
C GLY A 55 6.37 21.75 -0.60
N GLU A 56 7.36 21.62 0.29
CA GLU A 56 8.75 21.26 0.06
C GLU A 56 8.88 20.13 -1.00
N ALA A 57 9.63 20.42 -2.06
CA ALA A 57 10.09 19.38 -2.98
C ALA A 57 10.96 18.40 -2.19
N ALA A 58 10.63 17.11 -2.24
CA ALA A 58 11.46 16.08 -1.62
C ALA A 58 12.86 16.16 -2.24
N GLU A 59 13.85 16.56 -1.43
CA GLU A 59 15.25 16.57 -1.84
C GLU A 59 15.64 15.17 -2.33
N VAL A 60 16.08 15.09 -3.59
CA VAL A 60 16.60 13.85 -4.18
C VAL A 60 18.00 13.60 -3.62
N PRO A 61 18.26 12.50 -2.90
CA PRO A 61 19.61 12.16 -2.49
C PRO A 61 20.46 11.81 -3.72
N SER A 62 21.63 12.44 -3.86
CA SER A 62 22.61 12.12 -4.92
C SER A 62 23.21 10.73 -4.69
N PHE A 63 23.18 9.88 -5.70
CA PHE A 63 23.69 8.50 -5.63
C PHE A 63 25.03 8.39 -6.36
N ALA A 64 26.11 8.13 -5.60
CA ALA A 64 27.46 8.03 -6.14
C ALA A 64 27.61 6.95 -7.23
N GLY A 65 28.14 7.34 -8.40
CA GLY A 65 28.76 6.42 -9.37
C GLY A 65 28.10 6.31 -10.76
N GLY A 66 27.01 7.04 -11.02
CA GLY A 66 26.40 7.13 -12.36
C GLY A 66 26.24 8.58 -12.81
N ILE A 67 26.15 8.82 -14.12
CA ILE A 67 25.68 10.11 -14.62
C ILE A 67 24.19 10.17 -14.26
N GLU A 68 23.83 11.11 -13.39
CA GLU A 68 22.44 11.45 -13.11
C GLU A 68 21.96 12.35 -14.25
N GLU A 69 20.97 11.89 -15.00
CA GLU A 69 20.33 12.65 -16.08
C GLU A 69 18.93 13.06 -15.64
N GLU A 70 18.51 14.25 -16.08
CA GLU A 70 17.16 14.76 -15.91
C GLU A 70 16.46 14.77 -17.27
N GLU A 71 15.35 14.05 -17.37
CA GLU A 71 14.45 14.06 -18.52
C GLU A 71 13.11 14.68 -18.11
N ILE A 72 12.64 15.68 -18.86
CA ILE A 72 11.30 16.27 -18.69
C ILE A 72 10.48 15.90 -19.93
N TYR A 73 9.30 15.36 -19.70
CA TYR A 73 8.42 14.87 -20.75
C TYR A 73 7.30 15.89 -21.05
N GLU A 74 6.71 15.79 -22.24
CA GLU A 74 5.64 16.70 -22.69
C GLU A 74 4.38 16.64 -21.81
N ASP A 75 4.15 15.52 -21.12
CA ASP A 75 3.03 15.33 -20.18
C ASP A 75 3.27 15.99 -18.81
N GLY A 76 4.40 16.67 -18.63
CA GLY A 76 4.81 17.33 -17.38
C GLY A 76 5.40 16.38 -16.34
N SER A 77 5.58 15.10 -16.66
CA SER A 77 6.35 14.19 -15.82
C SER A 77 7.86 14.44 -16.00
N SER A 78 8.65 14.03 -15.02
CA SER A 78 10.10 14.08 -15.08
C SER A 78 10.74 12.83 -14.49
N TYR A 79 11.93 12.51 -14.97
CA TYR A 79 12.80 11.49 -14.41
C TYR A 79 14.15 12.13 -14.03
N THR A 80 14.68 11.77 -12.88
CA THR A 80 16.04 12.09 -12.46
C THR A 80 16.72 10.82 -11.97
N GLY A 81 17.79 10.40 -12.64
CA GLY A 81 18.53 9.21 -12.22
C GLY A 81 19.46 8.66 -13.28
N GLN A 82 19.82 7.40 -13.09
CA GLN A 82 20.77 6.70 -13.93
C GLN A 82 20.10 6.22 -15.24
N LEU A 83 20.83 6.33 -16.36
CA LEU A 83 20.46 5.78 -17.66
C LEU A 83 21.50 4.76 -18.14
N LEU A 84 21.05 3.72 -18.84
CA LEU A 84 21.88 2.75 -19.54
C LEU A 84 21.34 2.57 -20.96
N GLU A 85 22.14 2.91 -21.97
CA GLU A 85 21.74 2.87 -23.39
C GLU A 85 20.47 3.69 -23.69
N GLY A 86 20.32 4.86 -23.05
CA GLY A 86 19.14 5.72 -23.21
C GLY A 86 17.87 5.19 -22.56
N ARG A 87 17.97 4.20 -21.66
CA ARG A 87 16.85 3.65 -20.88
C ARG A 87 17.09 3.82 -19.39
N ARG A 88 16.03 4.01 -18.60
CA ARG A 88 16.13 4.11 -17.15
C ARG A 88 16.67 2.82 -16.57
N HIS A 89 17.68 2.94 -15.72
CA HIS A 89 18.39 1.81 -15.14
C HIS A 89 19.02 2.20 -13.80
N GLY A 90 19.26 1.27 -12.90
CA GLY A 90 19.90 1.58 -11.62
C GLY A 90 18.96 2.38 -10.71
N ARG A 91 19.43 3.44 -10.05
CA ARG A 91 18.58 4.25 -9.16
C ARG A 91 18.05 5.49 -9.85
N GLY A 92 16.79 5.83 -9.57
CA GLY A 92 16.20 7.06 -10.07
C GLY A 92 14.86 7.39 -9.42
N ALA A 93 14.43 8.63 -9.63
CA ALA A 93 13.14 9.15 -9.22
C ALA A 93 12.36 9.56 -10.47
N TRP A 94 11.09 9.20 -10.52
CA TRP A 94 10.13 9.66 -11.51
C TRP A 94 8.98 10.38 -10.81
N THR A 95 8.59 11.54 -11.34
CA THR A 95 7.50 12.34 -10.80
C THR A 95 6.53 12.69 -11.91
N ALA A 96 5.24 12.59 -11.62
CA ALA A 96 4.13 13.08 -12.42
C ALA A 96 3.19 13.89 -11.51
N PRO A 97 2.18 14.61 -12.05
CA PRO A 97 1.31 15.47 -11.25
C PRO A 97 0.66 14.77 -10.04
N ASN A 98 0.25 13.51 -10.19
CA ASN A 98 -0.52 12.76 -9.18
C ASN A 98 0.19 11.48 -8.70
N GLU A 99 1.42 11.26 -9.13
CA GLU A 99 2.13 10.01 -8.87
C GLU A 99 3.63 10.26 -8.80
N SER A 100 4.33 9.55 -7.92
CA SER A 100 5.78 9.53 -7.93
C SER A 100 6.31 8.15 -7.60
N TYR A 101 7.51 7.87 -8.09
CA TYR A 101 8.26 6.67 -7.80
C TYR A 101 9.71 7.03 -7.52
N GLN A 102 10.30 6.43 -6.49
CA GLN A 102 11.73 6.50 -6.22
C GLN A 102 12.22 5.09 -5.93
N GLY A 103 13.24 4.62 -6.64
CA GLY A 103 13.74 3.27 -6.44
C GLY A 103 14.64 2.79 -7.54
N GLU A 104 14.67 1.48 -7.69
CA GLU A 104 15.48 0.76 -8.65
C GLU A 104 14.72 0.56 -9.98
N TRP A 105 15.47 0.72 -11.06
CA TRP A 105 15.02 0.65 -12.44
C TRP A 105 15.85 -0.37 -13.21
N ARG A 106 15.21 -1.09 -14.13
CA ARG A 106 15.86 -1.99 -15.06
C ARG A 106 15.17 -1.88 -16.41
N SER A 107 15.87 -1.27 -17.38
CA SER A 107 15.39 -1.18 -18.77
C SER A 107 13.98 -0.59 -18.84
N ASP A 108 13.81 0.59 -18.23
CA ASP A 108 12.54 1.34 -18.14
C ASP A 108 11.44 0.77 -17.24
N HIS A 109 11.67 -0.37 -16.60
CA HIS A 109 10.76 -0.91 -15.60
C HIS A 109 11.24 -0.62 -14.18
N ARG A 110 10.30 -0.38 -13.27
CA ARG A 110 10.56 -0.46 -11.82
C ARG A 110 10.93 -1.90 -11.48
N ASP A 111 12.09 -2.13 -10.88
CA ASP A 111 12.64 -3.46 -10.66
C ASP A 111 13.64 -3.43 -9.49
N GLY A 112 13.38 -4.19 -8.43
CA GLY A 112 14.11 -4.09 -7.17
C GLY A 112 13.32 -3.34 -6.10
N GLN A 113 14.00 -2.65 -5.19
CA GLN A 113 13.34 -1.89 -4.12
C GLN A 113 12.85 -0.53 -4.61
N GLY A 114 11.68 -0.12 -4.15
CA GLY A 114 11.20 1.23 -4.43
C GLY A 114 10.06 1.68 -3.53
N ARG A 115 9.75 2.97 -3.68
CA ARG A 115 8.67 3.66 -3.01
C ARG A 115 7.82 4.37 -4.05
N GLN A 116 6.55 4.03 -4.10
CA GLN A 116 5.58 4.62 -5.01
C GLN A 116 4.50 5.35 -4.22
N VAL A 117 4.18 6.56 -4.63
CA VAL A 117 3.15 7.39 -4.01
C VAL A 117 2.13 7.77 -5.07
N TRP A 118 0.86 7.52 -4.78
CA TRP A 118 -0.24 8.08 -5.55
C TRP A 118 -0.93 9.14 -4.69
N LYS A 119 -1.14 10.31 -5.27
CA LYS A 119 -1.82 11.44 -4.66
C LYS A 119 -3.07 11.72 -5.47
N ASP A 120 -4.20 11.74 -4.78
CA ASP A 120 -5.43 12.33 -5.26
C ASP A 120 -5.84 13.42 -4.25
N GLU A 121 -6.79 14.29 -4.60
CA GLU A 121 -7.20 15.42 -3.77
C GLU A 121 -7.67 15.01 -2.37
N ARG A 122 -8.22 13.79 -2.23
CA ARG A 122 -8.86 13.30 -1.00
C ARG A 122 -8.12 12.14 -0.32
N ALA A 123 -7.17 11.52 -1.00
CA ALA A 123 -6.55 10.29 -0.54
C ALA A 123 -5.11 10.18 -1.02
N ARG A 124 -4.28 9.52 -0.21
CA ARG A 124 -2.89 9.20 -0.53
C ARG A 124 -2.68 7.72 -0.39
N ARG A 125 -2.06 7.10 -1.40
CA ARG A 125 -1.59 5.72 -1.33
C ARG A 125 -0.07 5.71 -1.36
N VAL A 126 0.53 4.84 -0.56
CA VAL A 126 1.99 4.68 -0.50
C VAL A 126 2.31 3.20 -0.52
N TYR A 127 3.12 2.77 -1.47
CA TYR A 127 3.72 1.45 -1.48
C TYR A 127 5.22 1.58 -1.26
N GLU A 128 5.75 0.77 -0.36
CA GLU A 128 7.18 0.60 -0.14
C GLU A 128 7.51 -0.88 -0.18
N GLY A 129 8.37 -1.30 -1.09
CA GLY A 129 8.72 -2.71 -1.21
C GLY A 129 9.32 -3.07 -2.56
N GLN A 130 9.20 -4.36 -2.86
CA GLN A 130 9.82 -4.98 -4.02
C GLN A 130 8.97 -4.83 -5.28
N PHE A 131 9.64 -4.63 -6.40
CA PHE A 131 9.10 -4.53 -7.74
C PHE A 131 9.79 -5.53 -8.67
N LYS A 132 9.05 -6.01 -9.66
CA LYS A 132 9.58 -6.83 -10.75
C LYS A 132 8.83 -6.49 -12.03
N VAL A 133 9.56 -6.02 -13.05
CA VAL A 133 8.99 -5.62 -14.35
C VAL A 133 7.79 -4.65 -14.20
N GLY A 134 7.87 -3.73 -13.22
CA GLY A 134 6.85 -2.72 -12.99
C GLY A 134 5.74 -3.09 -12.00
N ASN A 135 5.59 -4.37 -11.64
CA ASN A 135 4.59 -4.87 -10.70
C ASN A 135 5.14 -4.99 -9.27
N PHE A 136 4.28 -4.92 -8.25
CA PHE A 136 4.64 -5.34 -6.89
C PHE A 136 4.85 -6.86 -6.88
N ASP A 137 6.03 -7.29 -6.44
CA ASP A 137 6.40 -8.70 -6.45
C ASP A 137 7.44 -8.95 -5.36
N GLY A 138 7.17 -9.89 -4.45
CA GLY A 138 7.96 -10.10 -3.24
C GLY A 138 7.33 -9.44 -2.02
N HIS A 139 8.12 -8.86 -1.11
CA HIS A 139 7.60 -8.24 0.12
C HIS A 139 7.37 -6.74 -0.06
N GLY A 140 6.29 -6.23 0.52
CA GLY A 140 6.00 -4.81 0.53
C GLY A 140 4.98 -4.40 1.57
N ARG A 141 4.91 -3.10 1.81
CA ARG A 141 3.98 -2.43 2.70
C ARG A 141 3.19 -1.39 1.92
N MET A 142 1.87 -1.52 1.92
CA MET A 142 0.95 -0.60 1.29
C MET A 142 0.13 0.13 2.35
N GLU A 143 0.11 1.45 2.28
CA GLU A 143 -0.72 2.33 3.08
C GLU A 143 -1.78 3.00 2.23
N TRP A 144 -3.02 2.99 2.72
CA TRP A 144 -4.12 3.77 2.17
C TRP A 144 -4.53 4.80 3.22
N HIS A 145 -4.16 6.07 3.01
CA HIS A 145 -4.55 7.17 3.86
C HIS A 145 -5.89 7.74 3.40
N THR A 146 -6.89 7.68 4.27
CA THR A 146 -8.24 8.19 4.05
C THR A 146 -8.60 9.19 5.15
N ALA A 147 -9.73 9.89 5.00
CA ALA A 147 -10.26 10.75 6.07
C ALA A 147 -10.60 9.97 7.37
N ASN A 148 -10.87 8.67 7.26
CA ASN A 148 -11.23 7.79 8.38
C ASN A 148 -10.00 7.10 9.01
N GLY A 149 -8.79 7.49 8.62
CA GLY A 149 -7.54 6.90 9.07
C GLY A 149 -6.81 6.09 7.99
N THR A 150 -5.79 5.37 8.41
CA THR A 150 -4.89 4.63 7.51
C THR A 150 -5.09 3.13 7.61
N MET A 151 -5.41 2.51 6.47
CA MET A 151 -5.37 1.05 6.32
C MET A 151 -3.95 0.66 5.91
N VAL A 152 -3.43 -0.44 6.46
CA VAL A 152 -2.05 -0.89 6.18
C VAL A 152 -2.04 -2.37 5.86
N TYR A 153 -1.49 -2.74 4.71
CA TYR A 153 -1.10 -4.11 4.40
C TYR A 153 0.41 -4.23 4.42
N GLU A 154 0.93 -5.26 5.08
CA GLU A 154 2.34 -5.62 5.07
C GLU A 154 2.45 -7.12 4.84
N GLY A 155 3.12 -7.53 3.77
CA GLY A 155 3.18 -8.93 3.41
C GLY A 155 3.73 -9.17 2.01
N GLN A 156 3.41 -10.33 1.48
CA GLN A 156 3.89 -10.77 0.17
C GLN A 156 2.93 -10.34 -0.95
N TYR A 157 3.52 -10.10 -2.11
CA TYR A 157 2.87 -9.74 -3.36
C TYR A 157 3.38 -10.66 -4.47
N ALA A 158 2.51 -10.96 -5.43
CA ALA A 158 2.85 -11.61 -6.68
C ALA A 158 2.06 -10.93 -7.81
N SER A 159 2.75 -10.26 -8.73
CA SER A 159 2.12 -9.54 -9.84
C SER A 159 0.98 -8.59 -9.37
N ASP A 160 1.31 -7.65 -8.49
CA ASP A 160 0.40 -6.65 -7.87
C ASP A 160 -0.64 -7.20 -6.89
N LEU A 161 -0.77 -8.52 -6.75
CA LEU A 161 -1.76 -9.14 -5.88
C LEU A 161 -1.15 -9.55 -4.54
N LYS A 162 -1.83 -9.25 -3.43
CA LYS A 162 -1.51 -9.82 -2.11
C LYS A 162 -1.44 -11.35 -2.22
N HIS A 163 -0.38 -11.94 -1.70
CA HIS A 163 -0.10 -13.37 -1.80
C HIS A 163 0.61 -13.88 -0.54
N GLY A 164 0.72 -15.21 -0.41
CA GLY A 164 1.52 -15.85 0.64
C GLY A 164 1.05 -15.48 2.05
N THR A 165 1.91 -14.91 2.88
CA THR A 165 1.53 -14.42 4.23
C THR A 165 1.53 -12.90 4.30
N GLY A 166 0.58 -12.33 5.04
CA GLY A 166 0.53 -10.89 5.25
C GLY A 166 -0.45 -10.45 6.32
N ARG A 167 -0.17 -9.28 6.88
CA ARG A 167 -0.95 -8.61 7.91
C ARG A 167 -1.68 -7.40 7.33
N TYR A 168 -2.99 -7.35 7.51
CA TYR A 168 -3.83 -6.22 7.11
C TYR A 168 -4.48 -5.61 8.35
N ALA A 169 -4.23 -4.32 8.56
CA ALA A 169 -4.73 -3.55 9.70
C ALA A 169 -5.69 -2.46 9.22
N TRP A 170 -6.81 -2.34 9.94
CA TRP A 170 -7.82 -1.30 9.72
C TRP A 170 -7.68 -0.19 10.77
N PRO A 171 -8.15 1.04 10.48
CA PRO A 171 -8.07 2.17 11.40
C PRO A 171 -8.81 1.95 12.73
N ASP A 172 -9.83 1.10 12.75
CA ASP A 172 -10.64 0.78 13.93
C ASP A 172 -10.01 -0.28 14.85
N GLY A 173 -8.75 -0.66 14.59
CA GLY A 173 -8.01 -1.62 15.40
C GLY A 173 -8.20 -3.08 14.96
N ARG A 174 -9.08 -3.37 13.98
CA ARG A 174 -9.16 -4.72 13.42
C ARG A 174 -7.85 -5.09 12.73
N VAL A 175 -7.50 -6.38 12.80
CA VAL A 175 -6.31 -6.94 12.15
C VAL A 175 -6.63 -8.32 11.60
N TYR A 176 -6.20 -8.58 10.37
CA TYR A 176 -6.13 -9.90 9.76
C TYR A 176 -4.66 -10.24 9.57
N ASP A 177 -4.19 -11.33 10.17
CA ASP A 177 -2.81 -11.78 10.06
C ASP A 177 -2.84 -13.25 9.61
N GLY A 178 -2.58 -13.50 8.33
CA GLY A 178 -2.84 -14.81 7.74
C GLY A 178 -2.42 -14.97 6.29
N GLN A 179 -2.97 -16.01 5.67
CA GLN A 179 -2.60 -16.38 4.30
C GLN A 179 -3.41 -15.61 3.26
N TRP A 180 -2.78 -15.31 2.13
CA TRP A 180 -3.36 -14.59 1.00
C TRP A 180 -3.13 -15.38 -0.27
N ARG A 181 -4.11 -15.37 -1.17
CA ARG A 181 -4.00 -16.00 -2.49
C ARG A 181 -4.75 -15.16 -3.52
N TYR A 182 -4.01 -14.67 -4.51
CA TYR A 182 -4.55 -13.84 -5.61
C TYR A 182 -5.41 -12.67 -5.12
N GLY A 183 -4.89 -11.91 -4.14
CA GLY A 183 -5.56 -10.74 -3.57
C GLY A 183 -6.57 -11.04 -2.46
N GLN A 184 -6.93 -12.31 -2.25
CA GLN A 184 -7.98 -12.72 -1.31
C GLN A 184 -7.40 -13.36 -0.05
N ARG A 185 -8.06 -13.16 1.09
CA ARG A 185 -7.79 -13.89 2.34
C ARG A 185 -8.04 -15.39 2.12
N TRP A 186 -7.14 -16.21 2.64
CA TRP A 186 -7.12 -17.65 2.44
C TRP A 186 -6.61 -18.38 3.69
N GLY A 187 -6.91 -19.67 3.78
CA GLY A 187 -6.32 -20.60 4.74
C GLY A 187 -6.42 -20.14 6.18
N ARG A 188 -5.40 -20.43 6.99
CA ARG A 188 -5.39 -20.08 8.42
C ARG A 188 -4.95 -18.63 8.63
N ALA A 189 -5.58 -17.99 9.60
CA ALA A 189 -5.27 -16.63 10.02
C ALA A 189 -5.60 -16.41 11.50
N HIS A 190 -4.93 -15.45 12.12
CA HIS A 190 -5.43 -14.81 13.34
C HIS A 190 -6.16 -13.53 12.98
N PHE A 191 -7.40 -13.41 13.43
CA PHE A 191 -8.18 -12.19 13.30
C PHE A 191 -8.33 -11.54 14.67
N THR A 192 -8.05 -10.24 14.74
CA THR A 192 -8.28 -9.38 15.91
C THR A 192 -9.43 -8.43 15.58
N ASN A 193 -10.46 -8.39 16.42
CA ASN A 193 -11.57 -7.44 16.26
C ASN A 193 -11.20 -6.05 16.81
N SER A 194 -12.11 -5.07 16.68
CA SER A 194 -11.90 -3.70 17.16
C SER A 194 -11.77 -3.58 18.68
N ALA A 195 -12.27 -4.58 19.43
CA ALA A 195 -12.11 -4.67 20.88
C ALA A 195 -10.77 -5.31 21.30
N GLY A 196 -9.92 -5.72 20.36
CA GLY A 196 -8.65 -6.36 20.63
C GLY A 196 -8.71 -7.87 20.89
N LEU A 197 -9.89 -8.50 20.81
CA LEU A 197 -10.03 -9.95 20.95
C LEU A 197 -9.48 -10.64 19.70
N ARG A 198 -8.53 -11.55 19.90
CA ARG A 198 -7.85 -12.31 18.84
C ARG A 198 -8.31 -13.77 18.81
N ARG A 199 -8.69 -14.26 17.63
CA ARG A 199 -9.10 -15.67 17.42
C ARG A 199 -8.51 -16.25 16.14
N GLU A 200 -8.31 -17.57 16.13
CA GLU A 200 -7.90 -18.30 14.93
C GLU A 200 -9.08 -18.57 13.99
N SER A 201 -8.82 -18.45 12.69
CA SER A 201 -9.85 -18.48 11.65
C SER A 201 -9.36 -19.19 10.40
N CYS A 202 -10.29 -19.80 9.65
CA CYS A 202 -10.04 -20.43 8.36
C CYS A 202 -10.84 -19.69 7.27
N TRP A 203 -10.18 -19.32 6.17
CA TRP A 203 -10.71 -18.48 5.10
C TRP A 203 -10.61 -19.16 3.74
N ARG A 204 -11.57 -18.87 2.85
CA ARG A 204 -11.55 -19.25 1.43
C ARG A 204 -12.20 -18.16 0.61
N GLU A 205 -11.51 -17.67 -0.41
CA GLU A 205 -12.05 -16.66 -1.36
C GLU A 205 -12.65 -15.45 -0.61
N ASP A 206 -11.86 -14.88 0.31
CA ASP A 206 -12.25 -13.76 1.18
C ASP A 206 -13.41 -14.00 2.14
N LYS A 207 -13.93 -15.22 2.22
CA LYS A 207 -15.01 -15.61 3.14
C LYS A 207 -14.44 -16.37 4.31
N LEU A 208 -14.88 -16.00 5.51
CA LEU A 208 -14.65 -16.78 6.72
C LEU A 208 -15.41 -18.11 6.60
N GLU A 209 -14.70 -19.24 6.57
CA GLU A 209 -15.31 -20.56 6.59
C GLU A 209 -15.70 -20.98 8.00
N ARG A 210 -14.78 -20.82 8.96
CA ARG A 210 -15.00 -21.14 10.38
C ARG A 210 -13.95 -20.50 11.29
N TRP A 211 -14.32 -20.32 12.56
CA TRP A 211 -13.37 -20.11 13.65
C TRP A 211 -12.77 -21.45 14.05
N LEU A 212 -11.49 -21.45 14.39
CA LEU A 212 -10.86 -22.59 15.03
C LEU A 212 -11.13 -22.51 16.54
N PRO A 213 -11.32 -23.65 17.22
CA PRO A 213 -11.46 -23.67 18.67
C PRO A 213 -10.23 -23.01 19.30
N GLU A 214 -10.44 -22.23 20.35
CA GLU A 214 -9.34 -21.78 21.21
C GLU A 214 -8.68 -23.02 21.78
N GLY A 215 -7.36 -23.10 21.65
CA GLY A 215 -6.61 -24.35 21.76
C GLY A 215 -7.19 -25.33 22.78
N GLU A 216 -7.55 -26.52 22.31
CA GLU A 216 -7.36 -27.70 23.14
C GLU A 216 -5.87 -27.70 23.46
N GLY A 217 -5.53 -27.27 24.68
CA GLY A 217 -4.22 -27.52 25.24
C GLY A 217 -3.90 -28.98 24.97
N ALA A 218 -2.67 -29.22 24.49
CA ALA A 218 -2.10 -30.54 24.38
C ALA A 218 -2.62 -31.40 25.53
N GLY A 219 -3.31 -32.48 25.19
CA GLY A 219 -3.67 -33.49 26.18
C GLY A 219 -2.39 -33.84 26.93
N ASP A 220 -2.36 -33.53 28.22
CA ASP A 220 -1.41 -34.12 29.14
C ASP A 220 -1.70 -35.62 29.06
N GLU A 221 -0.85 -36.34 28.33
CA GLU A 221 -0.70 -37.77 28.53
C GLU A 221 -0.12 -37.96 29.95
N ALA A 222 -0.97 -38.43 30.86
CA ALA A 222 -0.57 -39.05 32.11
C ALA A 222 -1.56 -40.15 32.50
#